data_AF-N1RE90-F1
#
_entry.id   AF-N1RE90-F1
#
_cell.length_a   1.000
_cell.length_b   1.000
_cell.length_c   1.000
_cell.angle_alpha   90.00
_cell.angle_beta   90.00
_cell.angle_gamma   90.00
#
_symmetry.space_group_name_H-M   'P 1'
#
loop_
_entity.id
_entity.type
_entity.pdbx_description
1 polymer ?
#
loop_
_entity_poly.entity_id
_entity_poly.type
_entity_poly.pdbx_seq_one_letter_code
_entity_poly.pdbx_strand_id
1 'polypeptide(L)'
;MADPFEVRMRFTSQLQHLNASVTSAQKAAQYALRFRDMDEDLHSCILEQLERNNMNIRANIMYFIEHFLDMAQRDGHPDYIRMMQRDIIRVVDAVAPDDGSGAANVKVVRKVLQGLQGKGYLEPQAVSQIEDVIKERETNVTAPMLSLWTTLRMEECSQRAPLTRLAPAAVATLATKREGSRSGTSSPGVEVPDLGRDWRGLGPCISASEFKIPLRIATPMVPWIC
;
A
#
# COMPACT_ATOMS: atom_id res chain seq x y z
N MET A 1 16.37 -13.08 32.14
CA MET A 1 14.91 -13.01 31.93
C MET A 1 14.57 -11.55 31.77
N ALA A 2 13.95 -11.15 30.65
CA ALA A 2 13.44 -9.78 30.53
C ALA A 2 12.13 -9.67 31.32
N ASP A 3 11.83 -8.48 31.85
CA ASP A 3 10.59 -8.22 32.56
C ASP A 3 9.40 -8.22 31.57
N PRO A 4 8.33 -9.03 31.79
CA PRO A 4 7.19 -9.11 30.87
C PRO A 4 6.51 -7.77 30.63
N PHE A 5 6.44 -6.91 31.65
CA PHE A 5 5.84 -5.59 31.52
C PHE A 5 6.67 -4.69 30.60
N GLU A 6 7.99 -4.66 30.76
CA GLU A 6 8.87 -3.92 29.85
C GLU A 6 8.74 -4.43 28.41
N VAL A 7 8.69 -5.75 28.21
CA VAL A 7 8.58 -6.31 26.86
C VAL A 7 7.27 -5.90 26.19
N ARG A 8 6.15 -5.98 26.92
CA ARG A 8 4.85 -5.50 26.44
C ARG A 8 4.87 -4.01 26.11
N MET A 9 5.41 -3.18 26.99
CA MET A 9 5.46 -1.74 26.80
C MET A 9 6.29 -1.36 25.56
N ARG A 10 7.45 -2.00 25.38
CA ARG A 10 8.33 -1.79 24.23
C ARG A 10 7.69 -2.27 22.93
N PHE A 11 7.05 -3.43 22.92
CA PHE A 11 6.40 -3.95 21.72
C PHE A 11 5.19 -3.09 21.32
N THR A 12 4.36 -2.72 22.29
CA THR A 12 3.23 -1.80 22.10
C THR A 12 3.68 -0.49 21.47
N SER A 13 4.78 0.09 21.96
CA SER A 13 5.35 1.30 21.38
C SER A 13 5.78 1.10 19.92
N GLN A 14 6.38 -0.03 19.56
CA GLN A 14 6.74 -0.32 18.17
C GLN A 14 5.51 -0.43 17.27
N LEU A 15 4.45 -1.13 17.73
CA LEU A 15 3.20 -1.28 16.99
C LEU A 15 2.49 0.07 16.75
N GLN A 16 2.49 0.97 17.73
CA GLN A 16 1.89 2.31 17.62
C GLN A 16 2.59 3.20 16.59
N HIS A 17 3.88 2.97 16.34
CA HIS A 17 4.69 3.74 15.38
C HIS A 17 4.92 2.98 14.07
N LEU A 18 4.17 1.89 13.82
CA LEU A 18 4.23 1.19 12.55
C LEU A 18 3.78 2.10 11.40
N ASN A 19 4.50 1.98 10.30
CA ASN A 19 4.24 2.71 9.07
C ASN A 19 4.30 1.74 7.88
N ALA A 20 4.10 2.24 6.67
CA ALA A 20 4.09 1.42 5.45
C ALA A 20 5.47 0.84 5.08
N SER A 21 6.56 1.18 5.78
CA SER A 21 7.88 0.66 5.49
C SER A 21 8.08 -0.75 6.03
N VAL A 22 8.66 -1.60 5.18
CA VAL A 22 9.06 -2.96 5.53
C VAL A 22 10.05 -2.98 6.70
N THR A 23 10.93 -1.98 6.81
CA THR A 23 11.91 -1.91 7.89
C THR A 23 11.28 -1.72 9.27
N SER A 24 10.18 -0.96 9.36
CA SER A 24 9.44 -0.82 10.62
C SER A 24 8.77 -2.14 11.04
N ALA A 25 8.13 -2.81 10.08
CA ALA A 25 7.50 -4.11 10.30
C ALA A 25 8.52 -5.19 10.70
N GLN A 26 9.66 -5.23 10.01
CA GLN A 26 10.72 -6.21 10.26
C GLN A 26 11.32 -6.04 11.66
N LYS A 27 11.53 -4.80 12.13
CA LYS A 27 12.01 -4.54 13.50
C LYS A 27 11.03 -5.05 14.56
N ALA A 28 9.75 -4.77 14.39
CA ALA A 28 8.70 -5.26 15.28
C ALA A 28 8.61 -6.79 15.28
N ALA A 29 8.74 -7.42 14.11
CA ALA A 29 8.69 -8.87 13.97
C ALA A 29 9.88 -9.54 14.66
N GLN A 30 11.10 -9.03 14.44
CA GLN A 30 12.30 -9.51 15.12
C GLN A 30 12.20 -9.36 16.65
N TYR A 31 11.61 -8.26 17.12
CA TYR A 31 11.37 -8.06 18.54
C TYR A 31 10.45 -9.13 19.12
N ALA A 32 9.33 -9.42 18.46
CA ALA A 32 8.40 -10.46 18.91
C ALA A 32 9.06 -11.86 18.92
N LEU A 33 9.77 -12.23 17.85
CA LEU A 33 10.44 -13.53 17.74
C LEU A 33 11.57 -13.71 18.75
N ARG A 34 12.25 -12.63 19.14
CA ARG A 34 13.27 -12.65 20.21
C ARG A 34 12.68 -13.04 21.57
N PHE A 35 11.42 -12.68 21.81
CA PHE A 35 10.71 -12.91 23.07
C PHE A 35 9.54 -13.89 22.92
N ARG A 36 9.76 -14.95 22.12
CA ARG A 36 8.78 -16.01 21.83
C ARG A 36 8.21 -16.72 23.06
N ASP A 37 8.91 -16.72 24.19
CA ASP A 37 8.43 -17.34 25.44
C ASP A 37 7.22 -16.58 26.04
N MET A 38 6.91 -15.38 25.51
CA MET A 38 5.77 -14.53 25.87
C MET A 38 4.87 -14.28 24.66
N ASP A 39 4.76 -15.25 23.77
CA ASP A 39 4.00 -15.18 22.53
C ASP A 39 2.51 -14.86 22.75
N GLU A 40 1.87 -15.41 23.78
CA GLU A 40 0.47 -15.11 24.12
C GLU A 40 0.24 -13.63 24.48
N ASP A 41 1.13 -13.05 25.31
CA ASP A 41 1.07 -11.64 25.69
C ASP A 41 1.35 -10.72 24.50
N LEU A 42 2.34 -11.06 23.68
CA LEU A 42 2.69 -10.30 22.48
C LEU A 42 1.55 -10.34 21.45
N HIS A 43 0.92 -11.50 21.24
CA HIS A 43 -0.26 -11.61 20.38
C HIS A 43 -1.42 -10.75 20.90
N SER A 44 -1.64 -10.73 22.22
CA SER A 44 -2.63 -9.86 22.85
C SER A 44 -2.33 -8.38 22.62
N CYS A 45 -1.04 -7.98 22.62
CA CYS A 45 -0.65 -6.61 22.28
C CYS A 45 -1.03 -6.23 20.85
N ILE A 46 -0.90 -7.15 19.88
CA ILE A 46 -1.28 -6.91 18.48
C ILE A 46 -2.77 -6.61 18.38
N LEU A 47 -3.61 -7.45 19.00
CA LEU A 47 -5.06 -7.27 19.01
C LEU A 47 -5.47 -5.97 19.73
N GLU A 48 -4.84 -5.68 20.86
CA GLU A 48 -5.08 -4.43 21.59
C GLU A 48 -4.75 -3.20 20.74
N GLN A 49 -3.62 -3.21 20.02
CA GLN A 49 -3.25 -2.08 19.16
C GLN A 49 -4.16 -1.97 17.93
N LEU A 50 -4.73 -3.06 17.43
CA LEU A 50 -5.76 -3.02 16.39
C LEU A 50 -7.06 -2.37 16.88
N GLU A 51 -7.40 -2.49 18.16
CA GLU A 51 -8.65 -1.92 18.70
C GLU A 51 -8.49 -0.47 19.18
N ARG A 52 -7.28 -0.06 19.61
CA ARG A 52 -7.04 1.25 20.24
C ARG A 52 -6.49 2.35 19.32
N ASN A 53 -6.09 2.02 18.09
CA ASN A 53 -5.46 2.97 17.18
C ASN A 53 -6.37 3.40 16.01
N ASN A 54 -5.93 4.43 15.29
CA ASN A 54 -6.64 4.92 14.11
C ASN A 54 -6.53 3.96 12.90
N MET A 55 -7.40 4.15 11.90
CA MET A 55 -7.52 3.27 10.72
C MET A 55 -6.23 3.09 9.91
N ASN A 56 -5.35 4.09 9.90
CA ASN A 56 -4.08 4.01 9.18
C ASN A 56 -3.11 3.07 9.89
N ILE A 57 -2.95 3.23 11.21
CA ILE A 57 -2.13 2.33 12.01
C ILE A 57 -2.68 0.90 11.97
N ARG A 58 -4.00 0.72 12.00
CA ARG A 58 -4.64 -0.60 11.85
C ARG A 58 -4.30 -1.26 10.50
N ALA A 59 -4.31 -0.50 9.40
CA ALA A 59 -3.88 -1.01 8.10
C ALA A 59 -2.38 -1.37 8.07
N ASN A 60 -1.53 -0.57 8.73
CA ASN A 60 -0.11 -0.89 8.85
C ASN A 60 0.12 -2.15 9.69
N ILE A 61 -0.64 -2.34 10.77
CA ILE A 61 -0.62 -3.58 11.58
C ILE A 61 -1.06 -4.78 10.73
N MET A 62 -2.08 -4.63 9.87
CA MET A 62 -2.52 -5.70 8.95
C MET A 62 -1.38 -6.16 8.02
N TYR A 63 -0.63 -5.22 7.42
CA TYR A 63 0.55 -5.57 6.62
C TYR A 63 1.68 -6.17 7.45
N PHE A 64 1.88 -5.66 8.68
CA PHE A 64 2.85 -6.21 9.61
C PHE A 64 2.54 -7.67 9.94
N ILE A 65 1.27 -8.04 10.19
CA ILE A 65 0.87 -9.43 10.49
C ILE A 65 1.31 -10.37 9.38
N GLU A 66 1.07 -10.00 8.11
CA GLU A 66 1.48 -10.83 6.97
C GLU A 66 2.98 -11.09 6.93
N HIS A 67 3.77 -10.06 7.22
CA HIS A 67 5.23 -10.15 7.27
C HIS A 67 5.71 -10.93 8.49
N PHE A 68 5.10 -10.69 9.65
CA PHE A 68 5.43 -11.31 10.91
C PHE A 68 5.22 -12.83 10.86
N LEU A 69 4.10 -13.30 10.30
CA LEU A 69 3.83 -14.73 10.17
C LEU A 69 4.81 -15.43 9.21
N ASP A 70 5.26 -14.75 8.16
CA ASP A 70 6.29 -15.28 7.25
C ASP A 70 7.63 -15.47 7.99
N MET A 71 8.02 -14.50 8.83
CA MET A 71 9.20 -14.64 9.66
C MET A 71 9.04 -15.72 10.73
N ALA A 72 7.88 -15.78 11.40
CA ALA A 72 7.59 -16.78 12.42
C ALA A 72 7.62 -18.21 11.86
N GLN A 73 7.09 -18.42 10.64
CA GLN A 73 7.13 -19.71 9.98
C GLN A 73 8.57 -20.15 9.66
N ARG A 74 9.41 -19.23 9.17
CA ARG A 74 10.81 -19.51 8.82
C ARG A 74 11.65 -19.85 10.05
N ASP A 75 11.40 -19.19 11.17
CA ASP A 75 12.11 -19.40 12.44
C ASP A 75 11.52 -20.57 13.26
N GLY A 76 10.45 -21.21 12.77
CA GLY A 76 9.84 -22.40 13.37
C GLY A 76 9.00 -22.08 14.61
N HIS A 77 8.21 -21.00 14.59
CA HIS A 77 7.29 -20.60 15.66
C HIS A 77 5.83 -20.62 15.16
N PRO A 78 5.25 -21.82 14.96
CA PRO A 78 3.92 -21.98 14.37
C PRO A 78 2.78 -21.52 15.29
N ASP A 79 3.03 -21.32 16.58
CA ASP A 79 1.99 -20.92 17.54
C ASP A 79 1.45 -19.51 17.24
N TYR A 80 2.29 -18.59 16.75
CA TYR A 80 1.82 -17.30 16.22
C TYR A 80 0.85 -17.46 15.04
N ILE A 81 1.07 -18.44 14.17
CA ILE A 81 0.18 -18.70 13.03
C ILE A 81 -1.16 -19.23 13.54
N ARG A 82 -1.16 -20.17 14.48
CA ARG A 82 -2.38 -20.75 15.07
C ARG A 82 -3.21 -19.69 15.82
N MET A 83 -2.55 -18.86 16.62
CA MET A 83 -3.20 -17.76 17.32
C MET A 83 -3.80 -16.76 16.33
N MET A 84 -3.09 -16.43 15.26
CA MET A 84 -3.61 -15.51 14.23
C MET A 84 -4.76 -16.12 13.42
N GLN A 85 -4.70 -17.41 13.07
CA GLN A 85 -5.79 -18.13 12.40
C GLN A 85 -7.08 -18.06 13.21
N ARG A 86 -7.00 -18.27 14.54
CA ARG A 86 -8.16 -18.20 15.44
C ARG A 86 -8.76 -16.79 15.51
N ASP A 87 -7.91 -15.77 15.55
CA ASP A 87 -8.33 -14.38 15.78
C ASP A 87 -8.47 -13.56 14.48
N ILE A 88 -8.33 -14.16 13.30
CA ILE A 88 -8.31 -13.42 12.01
C ILE A 88 -9.59 -12.62 11.75
N ILE A 89 -10.76 -13.14 12.16
CA ILE A 89 -12.05 -12.44 12.01
C ILE A 89 -12.04 -11.16 12.86
N ARG A 90 -11.53 -11.23 14.10
CA ARG A 90 -11.40 -10.07 14.98
C ARG A 90 -10.44 -9.02 14.40
N VAL A 91 -9.34 -9.46 13.80
CA VAL A 91 -8.39 -8.57 13.10
C VAL A 91 -9.07 -7.87 11.94
N VAL A 92 -9.84 -8.60 11.13
CA VAL A 92 -10.57 -8.05 9.97
C VAL A 92 -11.64 -7.05 10.41
N ASP A 93 -12.46 -7.39 11.41
CA ASP A 93 -13.50 -6.50 11.93
C ASP A 93 -12.91 -5.26 12.59
N ALA A 94 -11.71 -5.39 13.16
CA ALA A 94 -10.96 -4.22 13.57
C ALA A 94 -10.60 -3.37 12.32
N VAL A 95 -9.86 -3.90 11.34
CA VAL A 95 -9.34 -3.06 10.24
C VAL A 95 -10.45 -2.50 9.32
N ALA A 96 -11.54 -3.25 9.14
CA ALA A 96 -12.68 -2.91 8.27
C ALA A 96 -14.02 -3.24 8.95
N PRO A 97 -14.45 -2.43 9.94
CA PRO A 97 -15.71 -2.66 10.67
C PRO A 97 -16.94 -2.43 9.78
N ASP A 98 -18.07 -2.98 10.22
CA ASP A 98 -19.38 -2.89 9.53
C ASP A 98 -19.91 -1.46 9.41
N ASP A 99 -19.50 -0.55 10.29
CA ASP A 99 -19.94 0.86 10.30
C ASP A 99 -19.43 1.69 9.10
N GLY A 100 -18.69 1.06 8.17
CA GLY A 100 -18.14 1.70 6.97
C GLY A 100 -16.90 2.56 7.21
N SER A 101 -16.51 2.80 8.48
CA SER A 101 -15.34 3.61 8.84
C SER A 101 -14.01 3.04 8.34
N GLY A 102 -13.95 1.73 8.02
CA GLY A 102 -12.79 1.08 7.42
C GLY A 102 -12.92 0.76 5.93
N ALA A 103 -13.88 1.35 5.21
CA ALA A 103 -14.07 1.06 3.77
C ALA A 103 -12.81 1.33 2.92
N ALA A 104 -12.01 2.35 3.28
CA ALA A 104 -10.73 2.64 2.62
C ALA A 104 -9.71 1.51 2.76
N ASN A 105 -9.83 0.70 3.82
CA ASN A 105 -8.93 -0.39 4.13
C ASN A 105 -9.36 -1.72 3.50
N VAL A 106 -10.55 -1.83 2.89
CA VAL A 106 -11.02 -3.13 2.36
C VAL A 106 -10.05 -3.70 1.33
N LYS A 107 -9.48 -2.86 0.46
CA LYS A 107 -8.45 -3.27 -0.49
C LYS A 107 -7.20 -3.81 0.20
N VAL A 108 -6.82 -3.23 1.34
CA VAL A 108 -5.69 -3.70 2.16
C VAL A 108 -6.01 -5.07 2.74
N VAL A 109 -7.19 -5.22 3.35
CA VAL A 109 -7.63 -6.49 3.95
C VAL A 109 -7.64 -7.60 2.90
N ARG A 110 -8.27 -7.36 1.74
CA ARG A 110 -8.33 -8.35 0.65
C ARG A 110 -6.94 -8.77 0.18
N LYS A 111 -6.05 -7.80 -0.04
CA LYS A 111 -4.67 -8.07 -0.46
C LYS A 111 -3.92 -8.94 0.56
N VAL A 112 -4.04 -8.62 1.85
CA VAL A 112 -3.34 -9.35 2.90
C VAL A 112 -3.93 -10.76 3.08
N LEU A 113 -5.25 -10.92 3.07
CA LEU A 113 -5.89 -12.24 3.17
C LEU A 113 -5.48 -13.17 2.03
N GLN A 114 -5.41 -12.65 0.80
CA GLN A 114 -4.90 -13.41 -0.35
C GLN A 114 -3.41 -13.78 -0.19
N GLY A 115 -2.60 -12.88 0.38
CA GLY A 115 -1.20 -13.16 0.71
C GLY A 115 -1.05 -14.27 1.75
N LEU A 116 -1.88 -14.25 2.80
CA LEU A 116 -1.92 -15.28 3.84
C LEU A 116 -2.39 -16.64 3.28
N GLN A 117 -3.40 -16.64 2.41
CA GLN A 117 -3.86 -17.84 1.71
C GLN A 117 -2.77 -18.42 0.81
N GLY A 118 -2.12 -17.58 -0.01
CA GLY A 118 -1.06 -18.01 -0.93
C GLY A 118 0.16 -18.62 -0.21
N LYS A 119 0.37 -18.26 1.05
CA LYS A 119 1.41 -18.82 1.93
C LYS A 119 0.94 -20.05 2.71
N GLY A 120 -0.34 -20.42 2.62
CA GLY A 120 -0.92 -21.54 3.35
C GLY A 120 -1.21 -21.27 4.82
N TYR A 121 -1.24 -20.00 5.26
CA TYR A 121 -1.60 -19.63 6.63
C TYR A 121 -3.10 -19.56 6.85
N LEU A 122 -3.90 -19.42 5.79
CA LEU A 122 -5.36 -19.47 5.86
C LEU A 122 -5.90 -20.42 4.81
N GLU A 123 -6.99 -21.11 5.16
CA GLU A 123 -7.69 -21.98 4.22
C GLU A 123 -8.44 -21.14 3.17
N PRO A 124 -8.43 -21.54 1.88
CA PRO A 124 -9.17 -20.83 0.82
C PRO A 124 -10.65 -20.61 1.14
N GLN A 125 -11.30 -21.60 1.78
CA GLN A 125 -12.70 -21.50 2.17
C GLN A 125 -12.93 -20.41 3.22
N ALA A 126 -12.06 -20.32 4.23
CA ALA A 126 -12.14 -19.29 5.26
C ALA A 126 -11.94 -17.89 4.64
N VAL A 127 -10.99 -17.73 3.72
CA VAL A 127 -10.77 -16.45 3.03
C VAL A 127 -11.97 -16.06 2.18
N SER A 128 -12.58 -16.98 1.43
CA SER A 128 -13.79 -16.68 0.66
C SER A 128 -14.94 -16.21 1.55
N GLN A 129 -15.18 -16.88 2.68
CA GLN A 129 -16.23 -16.50 3.63
C GLN A 129 -16.00 -15.09 4.20
N ILE A 130 -14.76 -14.78 4.57
CA ILE A 130 -14.39 -13.45 5.07
C ILE A 130 -14.55 -12.39 3.95
N GLU A 131 -14.12 -12.68 2.73
CA GLU A 131 -14.25 -11.76 1.60
C GLU A 131 -15.72 -11.45 1.28
N ASP A 132 -16.61 -12.44 1.36
CA ASP A 132 -18.04 -12.25 1.10
C ASP A 132 -18.68 -11.30 2.12
N VAL A 133 -18.34 -11.45 3.41
CA VAL A 133 -18.79 -10.54 4.47
C VAL A 133 -18.27 -9.11 4.23
N ILE A 134 -17.02 -8.95 3.78
CA ILE A 134 -16.44 -7.61 3.57
C ILE A 134 -16.99 -6.94 2.30
N LYS A 135 -17.39 -7.68 1.26
CA LYS A 135 -17.94 -7.10 0.02
C LYS A 135 -19.18 -6.24 0.28
N GLU A 136 -20.04 -6.66 1.21
CA GLU A 136 -21.24 -5.90 1.62
C GLU A 136 -20.89 -4.57 2.32
N ARG A 137 -19.68 -4.46 2.88
CA ARG A 137 -19.17 -3.26 3.56
C ARG A 137 -18.62 -2.22 2.58
N GLU A 138 -18.12 -2.61 1.39
CA GLU A 138 -17.64 -1.68 0.35
C GLU A 138 -18.78 -0.83 -0.25
N THR A 139 -19.99 -1.40 -0.34
CA THR A 139 -21.15 -0.77 -1.00
C THR A 139 -21.77 0.38 -0.21
N ASN A 140 -21.58 0.42 1.12
CA ASN A 140 -22.16 1.46 1.98
C ASN A 140 -21.48 2.83 1.83
N VAL A 141 -20.26 2.89 1.30
CA VAL A 141 -19.57 4.18 1.04
C VAL A 141 -19.86 4.71 -0.36
N THR A 142 -20.21 3.84 -1.30
CA THR A 142 -20.58 4.27 -2.66
C THR A 142 -22.03 4.73 -2.76
N ALA A 143 -22.95 4.19 -1.96
CA ALA A 143 -24.37 4.53 -2.01
C ALA A 143 -24.73 6.00 -1.68
N PRO A 144 -24.16 6.69 -0.67
CA PRO A 144 -24.56 8.08 -0.38
C PRO A 144 -23.86 9.10 -1.28
N MET A 145 -22.74 8.75 -1.91
CA MET A 145 -22.09 9.64 -2.87
C MET A 145 -22.82 9.54 -4.22
N LEU A 146 -23.03 8.33 -4.78
CA LEU A 146 -23.73 8.10 -6.05
C LEU A 146 -25.15 8.65 -6.13
N SER A 147 -25.91 8.70 -5.04
CA SER A 147 -27.27 9.27 -5.08
C SER A 147 -27.28 10.80 -5.22
N LEU A 148 -26.25 11.51 -4.73
CA LEU A 148 -26.16 12.97 -4.77
C LEU A 148 -25.51 13.52 -6.06
N TRP A 149 -24.48 12.87 -6.61
CA TRP A 149 -23.89 13.34 -7.89
C TRP A 149 -24.64 12.89 -9.14
N THR A 150 -25.44 11.82 -9.07
CA THR A 150 -26.31 11.43 -10.19
C THR A 150 -27.45 12.44 -10.36
N THR A 151 -27.91 13.05 -9.27
CA THR A 151 -29.00 14.05 -9.29
C THR A 151 -28.51 15.44 -9.74
N LEU A 152 -27.29 15.86 -9.36
CA LEU A 152 -26.76 17.19 -9.71
C LEU A 152 -26.15 17.31 -11.12
N ARG A 153 -25.83 16.20 -11.81
CA ARG A 153 -25.22 16.27 -13.16
C ARG A 153 -26.25 16.40 -14.29
N MET A 154 -27.54 16.21 -14.05
CA MET A 154 -28.56 16.33 -15.10
C MET A 154 -29.13 17.75 -15.27
N GLU A 155 -29.01 18.65 -14.29
CA GLU A 155 -29.51 20.04 -14.44
C GLU A 155 -28.56 20.94 -15.25
N GLU A 156 -27.27 20.60 -15.34
CA GLU A 156 -26.27 21.42 -16.04
C GLU A 156 -26.10 21.08 -17.54
N CYS A 157 -26.86 20.11 -18.07
CA CYS A 157 -26.84 19.72 -19.49
C CYS A 157 -28.00 20.34 -20.31
N SER A 158 -28.81 21.22 -19.73
CA SER A 158 -29.92 21.89 -20.43
C SER A 158 -29.52 23.24 -21.06
N GLN A 159 -28.36 23.81 -20.74
CA GLN A 159 -28.05 25.21 -21.07
C GLN A 159 -26.81 25.47 -21.94
N ARG A 160 -26.22 24.47 -22.60
CA ARG A 160 -25.20 24.72 -23.64
C ARG A 160 -25.49 23.99 -24.94
N ALA A 161 -26.36 24.58 -25.74
CA ALA A 161 -26.40 24.32 -27.18
C ALA A 161 -25.40 25.24 -27.92
N PRO A 162 -24.67 24.74 -28.94
CA PRO A 162 -23.71 25.52 -29.71
C PRO A 162 -24.39 26.24 -30.89
N LEU A 163 -24.15 27.55 -31.05
CA LEU A 163 -24.44 28.25 -32.30
C LEU A 163 -23.23 28.17 -33.22
N THR A 164 -23.41 27.48 -34.34
CA THR A 164 -22.50 27.53 -35.50
C THR A 164 -23.18 28.29 -36.64
N ARG A 165 -22.35 28.80 -37.57
CA ARG A 165 -22.64 29.36 -38.92
C ARG A 165 -22.89 30.89 -38.96
N LEU A 166 -22.26 31.72 -39.83
CA LEU A 166 -21.58 31.57 -41.14
C LEU A 166 -20.51 32.67 -41.37
N ALA A 167 -19.54 32.40 -42.26
CA ALA A 167 -18.61 33.35 -42.92
C ALA A 167 -19.37 34.22 -43.98
N PRO A 168 -18.80 35.22 -44.74
CA PRO A 168 -17.41 35.31 -45.25
C PRO A 168 -16.76 36.71 -45.50
N ALA A 169 -15.46 36.66 -45.86
CA ALA A 169 -14.67 37.49 -46.80
C ALA A 169 -14.53 39.03 -46.67
N ALA A 170 -13.27 39.51 -46.51
CA ALA A 170 -12.65 40.65 -47.22
C ALA A 170 -11.17 40.81 -46.76
N VAL A 171 -10.16 40.57 -47.60
CA VAL A 171 -9.39 41.55 -48.42
C VAL A 171 -8.31 42.34 -47.65
N ALA A 172 -7.08 41.84 -47.80
CA ALA A 172 -5.87 42.52 -48.31
C ALA A 172 -4.99 43.48 -47.47
N THR A 173 -3.68 43.27 -47.66
CA THR A 173 -2.62 44.26 -47.95
C THR A 173 -1.55 44.55 -46.87
N LEU A 174 -0.36 43.96 -47.14
CA LEU A 174 1.01 44.49 -47.21
C LEU A 174 1.63 45.40 -46.12
N ALA A 175 2.94 45.15 -45.92
CA ALA A 175 4.04 46.10 -45.67
C ALA A 175 4.07 46.76 -44.26
N THR A 176 5.17 47.07 -43.58
CA THR A 176 6.62 47.19 -43.87
C THR A 176 7.37 47.43 -42.55
N LYS A 177 8.59 46.89 -42.43
CA LYS A 177 9.88 47.51 -42.00
C LYS A 177 9.95 48.60 -40.90
N ARG A 178 10.78 48.35 -39.85
CA ARG A 178 11.87 49.18 -39.22
C ARG A 178 12.08 48.69 -37.76
N GLU A 179 13.24 48.24 -37.25
CA GLU A 179 14.62 48.76 -37.13
C GLU A 179 14.88 49.66 -35.89
N GLY A 180 15.83 49.23 -35.03
CA GLY A 180 16.50 49.98 -33.93
C GLY A 180 15.88 49.85 -32.53
N SER A 181 16.58 49.91 -31.39
CA SER A 181 18.01 50.05 -31.01
C SER A 181 18.09 50.15 -29.46
N ARG A 182 19.09 49.50 -28.80
CA ARG A 182 19.73 49.78 -27.48
C ARG A 182 18.81 49.93 -26.23
N SER A 183 19.17 49.69 -24.97
CA SER A 183 20.38 49.49 -24.14
C SER A 183 19.88 48.86 -22.82
N GLY A 184 20.53 47.86 -22.20
CA GLY A 184 21.61 48.02 -21.23
C GLY A 184 21.11 48.42 -19.82
N THR A 185 21.22 47.54 -18.82
CA THR A 185 21.63 47.84 -17.42
C THR A 185 21.66 46.60 -16.50
N SER A 186 22.83 46.37 -15.91
CA SER A 186 23.16 45.96 -14.51
C SER A 186 22.50 44.76 -13.80
N SER A 187 23.37 43.80 -13.44
CA SER A 187 23.30 42.86 -12.29
C SER A 187 23.20 43.59 -10.93
N PRO A 188 22.85 42.91 -9.81
CA PRO A 188 23.69 41.90 -9.11
C PRO A 188 22.88 40.60 -8.80
N GLY A 189 23.44 39.40 -8.63
CA GLY A 189 24.60 39.04 -7.80
C GLY A 189 24.09 38.46 -6.47
N VAL A 190 23.69 37.18 -6.44
CA VAL A 190 23.57 36.38 -5.21
C VAL A 190 24.15 34.99 -5.49
N GLU A 191 25.28 34.75 -4.85
CA GLU A 191 26.03 33.50 -4.80
C GLU A 191 25.25 32.42 -4.05
N VAL A 192 25.28 31.19 -4.59
CA VAL A 192 24.92 29.97 -3.85
C VAL A 192 26.15 29.07 -3.90
N PRO A 193 26.86 28.82 -2.78
CA PRO A 193 28.00 27.91 -2.77
C PRO A 193 27.57 26.44 -2.73
N ASP A 194 27.99 25.79 -3.80
CA ASP A 194 28.56 24.45 -4.03
C ASP A 194 28.48 23.31 -3.00
N LEU A 195 28.40 22.14 -3.61
CA LEU A 195 28.24 20.77 -3.12
C LEU A 195 29.50 20.25 -2.43
N GLY A 196 29.46 20.11 -1.10
CA GLY A 196 30.42 19.30 -0.34
C GLY A 196 29.95 17.85 -0.23
N ARG A 197 30.15 17.05 -1.29
CA ARG A 197 29.89 15.60 -1.31
C ARG A 197 31.23 14.87 -1.22
N ASP A 198 31.62 14.45 -0.01
CA ASP A 198 32.84 13.69 0.23
C ASP A 198 32.48 12.21 0.49
N TRP A 199 32.57 11.40 -0.55
CA TRP A 199 32.56 9.94 -0.48
C TRP A 199 33.81 9.45 -1.21
N ARG A 200 34.93 9.34 -0.49
CA ARG A 200 36.06 8.53 -0.92
C ARG A 200 36.39 7.49 0.15
N GLY A 201 36.13 6.24 -0.21
CA GLY A 201 36.43 5.02 0.52
C GLY A 201 36.08 3.80 -0.32
N LEU A 202 36.72 3.67 -1.49
CA LEU A 202 36.82 2.44 -2.30
C LEU A 202 37.71 1.44 -1.54
N GLY A 203 37.55 0.11 -1.55
CA GLY A 203 36.74 -0.84 -2.34
C GLY A 203 36.82 -2.23 -1.65
N PRO A 204 36.91 -3.39 -2.36
CA PRO A 204 36.67 -3.64 -3.79
C PRO A 204 35.70 -4.82 -4.07
N CYS A 205 35.14 -4.76 -5.29
CA CYS A 205 34.88 -5.83 -6.26
C CYS A 205 34.69 -7.27 -5.78
N ILE A 206 33.46 -7.79 -5.89
CA ILE A 206 33.21 -9.23 -6.00
C ILE A 206 32.62 -9.49 -7.39
N SER A 207 33.26 -10.44 -8.07
CA SER A 207 33.08 -10.82 -9.47
C SER A 207 31.71 -11.43 -9.77
N ALA A 208 31.19 -11.08 -10.95
CA ALA A 208 30.04 -11.72 -11.56
C ALA A 208 30.40 -13.08 -12.19
N SER A 209 29.88 -14.15 -11.59
CA SER A 209 29.69 -15.50 -12.14
C SER A 209 28.82 -16.21 -11.08
N GLU A 210 27.59 -16.67 -11.28
CA GLU A 210 26.98 -17.35 -12.42
C GLU A 210 25.47 -17.02 -12.41
N PHE A 211 24.94 -16.52 -13.53
CA PHE A 211 23.50 -16.42 -13.76
C PHE A 211 23.13 -17.51 -14.75
N LYS A 212 22.48 -18.59 -14.29
CA LYS A 212 22.03 -19.69 -15.14
C LYS A 212 20.50 -19.68 -15.20
N ILE A 213 19.99 -19.11 -16.29
CA ILE A 213 18.60 -19.20 -16.73
C ILE A 213 18.42 -20.54 -17.45
N PRO A 214 17.38 -21.34 -17.17
CA PRO A 214 16.87 -22.27 -18.15
C PRO A 214 15.57 -21.72 -18.78
N LEU A 215 15.72 -21.25 -20.02
CA LEU A 215 14.66 -21.18 -21.00
C LEU A 215 14.67 -22.52 -21.75
N ARG A 216 13.59 -23.30 -21.69
CA ARG A 216 13.13 -24.02 -22.90
C ARG A 216 11.68 -24.50 -22.78
N ILE A 217 10.97 -24.08 -23.82
CA ILE A 217 9.61 -24.40 -24.25
C ILE A 217 9.61 -25.80 -24.85
N ALA A 218 8.61 -26.61 -24.54
CA ALA A 218 8.12 -27.70 -25.42
C ALA A 218 6.72 -28.16 -24.97
N THR A 219 5.71 -27.83 -25.75
CA THR A 219 4.40 -28.50 -25.78
C THR A 219 4.51 -29.81 -26.57
N PRO A 220 3.68 -30.82 -26.25
CA PRO A 220 3.21 -31.80 -27.23
C PRO A 220 1.69 -31.69 -27.38
N MET A 221 1.18 -31.30 -28.56
CA MET A 221 0.71 -32.18 -29.64
C MET A 221 -0.39 -33.16 -29.24
N VAL A 222 -1.61 -32.80 -29.62
CA VAL A 222 -2.82 -33.62 -29.69
C VAL A 222 -2.73 -34.51 -30.95
N PRO A 223 -3.02 -35.82 -30.89
CA PRO A 223 -3.26 -36.61 -32.09
C PRO A 223 -4.75 -36.71 -32.37
N TRP A 224 -5.14 -36.22 -33.55
CA TRP A 224 -6.37 -36.62 -34.23
C TRP A 224 -6.12 -37.95 -34.94
N ILE A 225 -6.96 -38.95 -34.70
CA ILE A 225 -7.13 -40.11 -35.58
C ILE A 225 -8.64 -40.34 -35.76
N CYS A 226 -8.96 -40.66 -37.02
CA CYS A 226 -10.25 -40.84 -37.70
C CYS A 226 -11.35 -41.58 -36.96
#